data_AF-A0A319DE61-F1
#
_entry.id   AF-A0A319DE61-F1
#
_cell.length_a   1.000
_cell.length_b   1.000
_cell.length_c   1.000
_cell.angle_alpha   90.00
_cell.angle_beta   90.00
_cell.angle_gamma   90.00
#
_symmetry.space_group_name_H-M   'P 1'
#
loop_
_entity.id
_entity.type
_entity.pdbx_description
1 polymer ?
#
loop_
_entity_poly.entity_id
_entity_poly.type
_entity_poly.pdbx_seq_one_letter_code
_entity_poly.pdbx_strand_id
1 'polypeptide(L)'
;MPESMIEGDERPLRSEVLLILSAISTRLALPQFEKHMVIPVMIISVMFRKARILQAHWNGQRLVIGISPLFELDKKEMDNYNIFTRYMAGNPTGDTKNIPNPRIT
;
A
#
# COMPACT_ATOMS: atom_id res chain seq x y z
N MET A 1 -3.79 7.10 31.53
CA MET A 1 -4.23 6.64 30.20
C MET A 1 -4.23 5.11 30.25
N PRO A 2 -5.36 4.42 30.04
CA PRO A 2 -5.37 2.97 30.15
C PRO A 2 -4.68 2.32 28.93
N GLU A 3 -3.91 1.27 29.18
CA GLU A 3 -3.09 0.53 28.19
C GLU A 3 -3.91 -0.15 27.07
N SER A 4 -5.23 -0.23 27.23
CA SER A 4 -6.16 -0.95 26.33
C SER A 4 -6.61 -0.16 25.10
N MET A 5 -6.07 1.04 24.85
CA MET A 5 -6.44 1.87 23.69
C MET A 5 -5.44 1.75 22.52
N ILE A 6 -4.47 0.84 22.60
CA ILE A 6 -3.47 0.56 21.55
C ILE A 6 -3.83 -0.74 20.80
N GLU A 7 -5.12 -1.04 20.64
CA GLU A 7 -5.57 -1.84 19.50
C GLU A 7 -5.53 -0.89 18.30
N GLY A 8 -4.54 -1.09 17.42
CA GLY A 8 -4.20 -0.14 16.38
C GLY A 8 -5.39 0.13 15.46
N ASP A 9 -5.71 1.41 15.25
CA ASP A 9 -6.70 1.84 14.28
C ASP A 9 -6.39 1.23 12.89
N GLU A 10 -7.23 0.31 12.44
CA GLU A 10 -7.06 -0.38 11.16
C GLU A 10 -7.24 0.54 9.95
N ARG A 11 -7.77 1.76 10.17
CA ARG A 11 -7.92 2.75 9.11
C ARG A 11 -6.55 3.24 8.62
N PRO A 12 -6.46 3.62 7.32
CA PRO A 12 -5.24 4.22 6.80
C PRO A 12 -5.01 5.59 7.44
N LEU A 13 -3.75 5.90 7.76
CA LEU A 13 -3.36 7.24 8.16
C LEU A 13 -3.54 8.20 6.98
N ARG A 14 -3.85 9.46 7.30
CA ARG A 14 -3.87 10.53 6.30
C ARG A 14 -2.54 10.63 5.54
N SER A 15 -1.41 10.46 6.22
CA SER A 15 -0.07 10.51 5.60
C SER A 15 0.14 9.37 4.60
N GLU A 16 -0.35 8.16 4.90
CA GLU A 16 -0.27 7.01 4.00
C GLU A 16 -1.09 7.25 2.73
N VAL A 17 -2.32 7.76 2.86
CA VAL A 17 -3.19 8.07 1.72
C VAL A 17 -2.58 9.19 0.86
N LEU A 18 -2.06 10.25 1.48
CA LEU A 18 -1.41 11.34 0.75
C LEU A 18 -0.15 10.86 0.02
N LEU A 19 0.63 9.97 0.63
CA LEU A 19 1.81 9.39 0.00
C LEU A 19 1.44 8.52 -1.20
N ILE A 20 0.40 7.68 -1.06
CA ILE A 20 -0.17 6.87 -2.15
C ILE A 20 -0.59 7.77 -3.32
N LEU A 21 -1.40 8.79 -3.05
CA LEU A 21 -1.88 9.72 -4.07
C LEU A 21 -0.74 10.47 -4.75
N SER A 22 0.24 10.95 -3.96
CA SER A 22 1.42 11.63 -4.49
C SER A 22 2.23 10.70 -5.39
N ALA A 23 2.50 9.47 -4.95
CA ALA A 23 3.24 8.49 -5.73
C ALA A 23 2.54 8.11 -7.04
N ILE A 24 1.22 7.93 -7.01
CA ILE A 24 0.41 7.67 -8.22
C ILE A 24 0.51 8.86 -9.18
N SER A 25 0.22 10.07 -8.70
CA SER A 25 0.23 11.29 -9.52
C SER A 25 1.61 11.58 -10.12
N THR A 26 2.68 11.44 -9.33
CA THR A 26 4.05 11.62 -9.80
C THR A 26 4.39 10.61 -10.89
N ARG A 27 4.04 9.33 -10.73
CA ARG A 27 4.32 8.30 -11.74
C ARG A 27 3.50 8.50 -13.01
N LEU A 28 2.23 8.89 -12.90
CA LEU A 28 1.39 9.20 -14.07
C LEU A 28 1.96 10.34 -14.91
N ALA A 29 2.68 11.29 -14.30
CA ALA A 29 3.30 12.40 -15.00
C ALA A 29 4.62 12.03 -15.71
N LEU A 30 5.19 10.84 -15.48
CA LEU A 30 6.45 10.45 -16.09
C LEU A 30 6.23 9.81 -17.47
N PRO A 31 7.01 10.19 -18.50
CA PRO A 31 6.86 9.64 -19.86
C PRO A 31 6.95 8.11 -19.94
N GLN A 32 7.77 7.49 -19.09
CA GLN A 32 7.91 6.03 -19.02
C GLN A 32 6.60 5.29 -18.67
N PHE A 33 5.60 5.99 -18.11
CA PHE A 33 4.31 5.43 -17.74
C PHE A 33 3.16 5.88 -18.66
N GLU A 34 3.44 6.58 -19.77
CA GLU A 34 2.40 7.12 -20.68
C GLU A 34 1.41 6.06 -21.19
N LYS A 35 1.88 4.82 -21.38
CA LYS A 35 1.03 3.69 -21.85
C LYS A 35 0.21 3.05 -20.74
N HIS A 36 0.35 3.50 -19.50
CA HIS A 36 -0.30 2.93 -18.33
C HIS A 36 -1.39 3.88 -17.83
N MET A 37 -2.63 3.40 -17.81
CA MET A 37 -3.78 4.13 -17.28
C MET A 37 -3.98 3.91 -15.77
N VAL A 38 -3.34 2.87 -15.23
CA VAL A 38 -3.37 2.55 -13.80
C VAL A 38 -1.95 2.42 -13.29
N ILE A 39 -1.66 3.12 -12.19
CA ILE A 39 -0.42 2.99 -11.44
C ILE A 39 -0.71 2.31 -10.10
N PRO A 40 -0.43 1.01 -9.99
CA PRO A 40 -0.39 0.36 -8.69
C PRO A 40 0.80 0.89 -7.88
N VAL A 41 0.56 1.15 -6.60
CA VAL A 41 1.61 1.50 -5.64
C VAL A 41 1.53 0.53 -4.47
N MET A 42 2.71 0.16 -3.97
CA MET A 42 2.85 -0.54 -2.70
C MET A 42 3.73 0.32 -1.82
N ILE A 43 3.29 0.57 -0.59
CA ILE A 43 4.08 1.24 0.43
C ILE A 43 4.19 0.36 1.66
N ILE A 44 5.34 0.43 2.33
CA ILE A 44 5.51 -0.09 3.67
C ILE A 44 5.47 1.12 4.60
N SER A 45 4.43 1.19 5.41
CA SER A 45 4.26 2.25 6.41
C SER A 45 4.89 1.79 7.72
N VAL A 46 5.87 2.54 8.21
CA VAL A 46 6.61 2.23 9.43
C VAL A 46 6.24 3.23 10.50
N MET A 47 5.73 2.72 11.63
CA MET A 47 5.24 3.47 12.78
C MET A 47 5.98 2.97 14.03
N PHE A 48 7.05 3.67 14.41
CA PHE A 48 7.90 3.25 15.54
C PHE A 48 8.39 1.79 15.38
N ARG A 49 7.91 0.87 16.23
CA ARG A 49 8.24 -0.56 16.22
C ARG A 49 7.21 -1.42 15.49
N LYS A 50 6.34 -0.81 14.69
CA LYS A 50 5.33 -1.54 13.93
C LYS A 50 5.36 -1.13 12.46
N ALA A 51 4.96 -2.01 11.57
CA ALA A 51 4.79 -1.69 10.17
C ALA A 51 3.64 -2.44 9.52
N ARG A 52 3.10 -1.87 8.45
CA ARG A 52 2.08 -2.52 7.61
C ARG A 52 2.33 -2.24 6.14
N ILE A 53 1.78 -3.11 5.30
CA ILE A 53 1.82 -2.98 3.85
C ILE A 53 0.49 -2.39 3.39
N LEU A 54 0.57 -1.39 2.52
CA LEU A 54 -0.58 -0.89 1.80
C LEU A 54 -0.33 -1.07 0.31
N GLN A 55 -1.30 -1.66 -0.38
CA GLN A 55 -1.32 -1.76 -1.84
C GLN A 55 -2.51 -0.97 -2.36
N ALA A 56 -2.28 -0.08 -3.31
CA ALA A 56 -3.32 0.81 -3.80
C ALA A 56 -3.25 1.02 -5.30
N HIS A 57 -4.42 1.25 -5.91
CA HIS A 57 -4.54 1.68 -7.29
C HIS A 57 -5.85 2.44 -7.49
N TRP A 58 -5.91 3.27 -8.54
CA TRP A 58 -7.15 3.90 -9.00
C TRP A 58 -7.86 2.96 -9.97
N ASN A 59 -9.14 2.65 -9.71
CA ASN A 59 -9.93 1.75 -10.56
C ASN A 59 -10.80 2.49 -11.59
N GLY A 60 -10.60 3.79 -11.79
CA GLY A 60 -11.44 4.64 -12.64
C GLY A 60 -12.49 5.44 -11.88
N GLN A 61 -12.90 4.99 -10.69
CA GLN A 61 -13.95 5.65 -9.89
C GLN A 61 -13.50 5.99 -8.46
N ARG A 62 -12.69 5.13 -7.85
CA ARG A 62 -12.23 5.27 -6.47
C ARG A 62 -10.80 4.80 -6.32
N LEU A 63 -10.15 5.31 -5.28
CA LEU A 63 -8.87 4.77 -4.83
C LEU A 63 -9.16 3.50 -4.03
N VAL A 64 -8.73 2.36 -4.54
CA VAL A 64 -8.83 1.07 -3.86
C VAL A 64 -7.55 0.89 -3.05
N ILE A 65 -7.67 0.60 -1.75
CA ILE A 65 -6.54 0.38 -0.85
C ILE A 65 -6.74 -0.94 -0.12
N GLY A 66 -5.85 -1.90 -0.36
CA GLY A 66 -5.68 -3.07 0.49
C GLY A 66 -4.69 -2.75 1.61
N ILE A 67 -5.06 -3.07 2.85
CA ILE A 67 -4.28 -2.77 4.06
C ILE A 67 -4.02 -4.09 4.76
N SER A 68 -2.76 -4.38 5.06
CA SER A 68 -2.41 -5.52 5.92
C SER A 68 -2.65 -5.19 7.40
N PRO A 69 -2.70 -6.20 8.29
CA PRO A 69 -2.52 -5.97 9.71
C PRO A 69 -1.22 -5.24 10.02
N LEU A 70 -1.14 -4.68 11.23
CA LEU A 70 0.04 -4.00 11.74
C LEU A 70 0.97 -5.02 12.42
N PHE A 71 2.14 -5.26 11.83
CA PHE A 71 3.12 -6.23 12.31
C PHE A 71 4.12 -5.59 13.26
N GLU A 72 4.46 -6.28 14.34
CA GLU A 72 5.56 -5.88 15.23
C GLU A 72 6.91 -6.09 14.53
N LEU A 73 7.75 -5.07 14.57
CA LEU A 73 9.14 -5.09 14.15
C LEU A 73 10.02 -5.36 15.37
N ASP A 74 10.04 -6.60 15.82
CA ASP A 74 10.99 -7.04 16.84
C ASP A 74 12.23 -7.70 16.22
N LYS A 75 13.41 -7.36 16.73
CA LYS A 75 14.70 -7.83 16.21
C LYS A 75 14.87 -9.34 16.29
N LYS A 76 14.07 -10.03 17.11
CA LYS A 76 14.15 -11.48 17.32
C LYS A 76 13.22 -12.27 16.39
N GLU A 77 12.18 -11.65 15.84
CA GLU A 77 11.18 -12.33 15.01
C GLU A 77 11.34 -11.96 13.54
N MET A 78 12.07 -12.80 12.81
CA MET A 78 12.33 -12.59 11.38
C MET A 78 11.13 -12.87 10.48
N ASP A 79 10.09 -13.53 11.00
CA ASP A 79 8.92 -13.91 10.22
C ASP A 79 8.16 -12.68 9.68
N ASN A 80 7.99 -11.64 10.50
CA ASN A 80 7.36 -10.40 10.06
C ASN A 80 8.19 -9.70 8.98
N TYR A 81 9.52 -9.68 9.12
CA TYR A 81 10.42 -9.16 8.09
C TYR A 81 10.33 -9.94 6.79
N ASN A 82 10.24 -11.27 6.86
CA ASN A 82 10.07 -12.13 5.69
C ASN A 82 8.80 -11.80 4.92
N ILE A 83 7.71 -11.40 5.59
CA ILE A 83 6.48 -10.92 4.92
C ILE A 83 6.81 -9.69 4.08
N PHE A 84 7.42 -8.65 4.66
CA PHE A 84 7.78 -7.44 3.91
C PHE A 84 8.72 -7.74 2.74
N THR A 85 9.74 -8.57 2.96
CA THR A 85 10.68 -8.99 1.91
C THR A 85 9.96 -9.70 0.77
N ARG A 86 9.01 -10.60 1.05
CA ARG A 86 8.23 -11.30 0.01
C ARG A 86 7.38 -10.34 -0.81
N TYR A 87 6.76 -9.34 -0.17
CA TYR A 87 6.00 -8.31 -0.88
C TYR A 87 6.91 -7.44 -1.76
N MET A 88 8.09 -7.05 -1.25
CA MET A 88 9.07 -6.28 -2.03
C MET A 88 9.69 -7.06 -3.19
N ALA A 89 9.92 -8.36 -3.01
CA ALA A 89 10.48 -9.25 -4.02
C ALA A 89 9.43 -9.81 -4.99
N GLY A 90 8.15 -9.57 -4.74
CA GLY A 90 7.06 -10.02 -5.59
C GLY A 90 7.10 -9.36 -6.97
N ASN A 91 6.84 -10.14 -8.02
CA ASN A 91 6.66 -9.58 -9.35
C ASN A 91 5.35 -8.77 -9.39
N PRO A 92 5.35 -7.55 -9.92
CA PRO A 92 4.13 -6.80 -10.15
C PRO A 92 3.18 -7.57 -11.08
N THR A 93 1.90 -7.66 -10.69
CA THR A 93 0.85 -8.32 -11.46
C THR A 93 -0.32 -7.38 -11.71
N GLY A 94 -1.15 -7.70 -12.72
CA GLY A 94 -2.36 -6.95 -13.06
C GLY A 94 -2.24 -6.15 -14.35
N ASP A 95 -3.38 -5.86 -14.96
CA ASP A 95 -3.45 -5.00 -16.14
C ASP A 95 -3.37 -3.53 -15.72
N THR A 96 -2.39 -2.82 -16.26
CA THR A 96 -2.15 -1.41 -15.99
C THR A 96 -2.42 -0.52 -17.20
N LYS A 97 -2.68 -1.12 -18.37
CA LYS A 97 -2.96 -0.42 -19.62
C LYS A 97 -4.44 -0.15 -19.77
N ASN A 98 -5.31 -0.92 -19.11
CA ASN A 98 -6.75 -0.72 -19.09
C ASN A 98 -7.24 -0.36 -17.70
N ILE A 99 -8.25 0.50 -17.62
CA ILE A 99 -8.92 0.82 -16.36
C ILE A 99 -9.79 -0.39 -15.97
N PRO A 100 -9.62 -0.98 -14.77
CA PRO A 100 -10.42 -2.10 -14.29
C PRO A 100 -11.91 -1.75 -14.26
N ASN A 101 -12.78 -2.74 -14.47
CA ASN A 101 -14.21 -2.53 -14.29
C ASN A 101 -14.52 -2.30 -12.80
N PRO A 102 -15.06 -1.13 -12.40
CA PRO A 102 -15.32 -0.81 -10.99
C PRO A 102 -16.35 -1.73 -10.33
N ARG A 103 -17.12 -2.51 -11.11
CA ARG A 103 -18.14 -3.44 -10.60
C ARG A 103 -17.57 -4.78 -10.15
N ILE A 104 -16.29 -5.05 -10.43
CA ILE A 104 -15.61 -6.33 -10.14
C ILE A 104 -14.43 -6.12 -9.16
N THR A 105 -14.19 -4.88 -8.72
CA THR A 105 -13.06 -4.47 -7.85
C THR A 105 -13.51 -3.63 -6.67
#